data_AF-A0A2H3CWX9-F1
#
_entry.id   AF-A0A2H3CWX9-F1
#
_cell.length_a   1.000
_cell.length_b   1.000
_cell.length_c   1.000
_cell.angle_alpha   90.00
_cell.angle_beta   90.00
_cell.angle_gamma   90.00
#
_symmetry.space_group_name_H-M   'P 1'
#
loop_
_entity.id
_entity.type
_entity.pdbx_description
1 polymer ?
#
loop_
_entity_poly.entity_id
_entity_poly.type
_entity_poly.pdbx_seq_one_letter_code
_entity_poly.pdbx_strand_id
1 'polypeptide(L)'
;MPVPFQIRSDCLLSRLPGRIGGCFLLSAVWADGAYMKHTQNTYHHVFLAQAEAFRVLEQTLQISKLDFLVTLSSVTIFGNSGQTNYSSANTAVDFMTKDYPMRLHW
;
A
#
# COMPACT_ATOMS: atom_id res chain seq x y z
N MET A 1 3.38 -6.31 23.93
CA MET A 1 3.18 -7.71 23.49
C MET A 1 2.75 -7.68 22.03
N PRO A 2 3.36 -8.47 21.13
CA PRO A 2 2.96 -8.49 19.71
C PRO A 2 1.54 -9.06 19.54
N VAL A 3 0.76 -8.48 18.63
CA VAL A 3 -0.59 -8.94 18.27
C VAL A 3 -0.54 -10.22 17.43
N PRO A 4 -1.58 -11.09 17.43
CA PRO A 4 -1.54 -12.40 16.75
C PRO A 4 -1.15 -12.36 15.27
N PHE A 5 -1.50 -11.28 14.56
CA PHE A 5 -1.10 -11.04 13.18
C PHE A 5 0.43 -10.97 13.02
N GLN A 6 1.09 -10.18 13.87
CA GLN A 6 2.53 -9.96 13.83
C GLN A 6 3.33 -11.25 14.06
N ILE A 7 2.88 -12.10 14.98
CA ILE A 7 3.55 -13.37 15.29
C ILE A 7 3.57 -14.29 14.06
N ARG A 8 2.48 -14.31 13.28
CA ARG A 8 2.38 -15.13 12.07
C ARG A 8 3.27 -14.60 10.95
N SER A 9 3.34 -13.27 10.78
CA SER A 9 4.21 -12.68 9.77
C SER A 9 5.69 -12.87 10.11
N ASP A 10 6.11 -12.68 11.36
CA ASP A 10 7.49 -12.94 11.80
C ASP A 10 7.90 -14.42 11.58
N CYS A 11 7.00 -15.36 11.87
CA CYS A 11 7.22 -16.78 11.61
C CYS A 11 7.37 -17.08 10.11
N LEU A 12 6.60 -16.41 9.25
CA LEU A 12 6.72 -16.56 7.81
C LEU A 12 8.05 -15.98 7.30
N LEU A 13 8.41 -14.78 7.76
CA LEU A 13 9.64 -14.09 7.35
C LEU A 13 10.90 -14.86 7.78
N SER A 14 10.92 -15.42 8.99
CA SER A 14 12.04 -16.24 9.48
C SER A 14 12.28 -17.54 8.69
N ARG A 15 11.32 -17.98 7.87
CA ARG A 15 11.46 -19.15 6.99
C ARG A 15 12.05 -18.82 5.61
N LEU A 16 12.16 -17.55 5.26
CA LEU A 16 12.73 -17.14 3.98
C LEU A 16 14.27 -17.29 4.04
N PRO A 17 14.90 -17.88 3.00
CA PRO A 17 16.35 -17.95 2.93
C PRO A 17 16.92 -16.56 2.63
N GLY A 18 17.47 -15.90 3.66
CA GLY A 18 18.14 -14.60 3.53
C GLY A 18 17.25 -13.39 3.81
N ARG A 19 17.78 -12.19 3.51
CA ARG A 19 17.06 -10.93 3.72
C ARG A 19 16.12 -10.63 2.55
N ILE A 20 15.01 -9.95 2.82
CA ILE A 20 14.16 -9.38 1.76
C ILE A 20 14.86 -8.14 1.18
N GLY A 21 15.18 -8.19 -0.11
CA GLY A 21 15.85 -7.10 -0.82
C GLY A 21 14.91 -5.98 -1.27
N GLY A 22 13.63 -6.27 -1.55
CA GLY A 22 12.70 -5.23 -1.98
C GLY A 22 11.26 -5.68 -2.05
N CYS A 23 10.36 -4.74 -2.29
CA CYS A 23 8.92 -4.98 -2.34
C CYS A 23 8.24 -4.19 -3.45
N PHE A 24 7.31 -4.84 -4.16
CA PHE A 24 6.36 -4.20 -5.07
C PHE A 24 4.97 -4.28 -4.43
N LEU A 25 4.42 -3.15 -4.01
CA LEU A 25 3.04 -3.06 -3.53
C LEU A 25 2.13 -2.67 -4.69
N LEU A 26 1.56 -3.70 -5.33
CA LEU A 26 0.71 -3.56 -6.52
C LEU A 26 -0.77 -3.84 -6.25
N SER A 27 -1.17 -3.87 -4.98
CA SER A 27 -2.55 -4.16 -4.59
C SER A 27 -3.46 -3.00 -5.00
N ALA A 28 -4.50 -3.32 -5.77
CA ALA A 28 -5.50 -2.36 -6.21
C ALA A 28 -6.84 -3.08 -6.44
N VAL A 29 -7.91 -2.37 -6.14
CA VAL A 29 -9.29 -2.76 -6.49
C VAL A 29 -9.99 -1.55 -7.06
N TRP A 30 -10.97 -1.79 -7.93
CA TRP A 30 -11.78 -0.75 -8.56
C TRP A 30 -13.20 -0.79 -8.04
N ALA A 31 -13.77 0.39 -7.81
CA ALA A 31 -15.14 0.55 -7.37
C ALA A 31 -15.66 1.88 -7.95
N ASP A 32 -15.69 1.96 -9.28
CA ASP A 32 -15.97 3.21 -10.00
C ASP A 32 -17.43 3.64 -9.83
N GLY A 33 -17.64 4.93 -9.63
CA GLY A 33 -18.95 5.52 -9.49
C GLY A 33 -18.85 7.04 -9.33
N ALA A 34 -19.82 7.76 -9.87
CA ALA A 34 -19.94 9.20 -9.59
C ALA A 34 -19.91 9.42 -8.07
N TYR A 35 -19.26 10.49 -7.61
CA TYR A 35 -19.08 10.74 -6.18
C TYR A 35 -20.38 10.64 -5.37
N MET A 36 -21.47 11.21 -5.91
CA MET A 36 -22.81 11.18 -5.31
C MET A 36 -23.42 9.78 -5.18
N LYS A 37 -22.90 8.77 -5.88
CA LYS A 37 -23.35 7.38 -5.84
C LYS A 37 -22.51 6.51 -4.89
N HIS A 38 -21.40 7.02 -4.36
CA HIS A 38 -20.61 6.26 -3.40
C HIS A 38 -21.34 6.15 -2.06
N THR A 39 -21.37 4.94 -1.53
CA THR A 39 -21.57 4.69 -0.10
C THR A 39 -20.23 4.71 0.61
N GLN A 40 -20.26 4.84 1.94
CA GLN A 40 -19.07 4.70 2.77
C GLN A 40 -18.30 3.40 2.47
N ASN A 41 -19.01 2.28 2.31
CA ASN A 41 -18.39 0.99 2.01
C ASN A 41 -17.69 0.98 0.66
N THR A 42 -18.36 1.42 -0.41
CA THR A 42 -17.77 1.45 -1.77
C THR A 42 -16.61 2.44 -1.89
N TYR A 43 -16.60 3.50 -1.07
CA TYR A 43 -15.50 4.45 -1.03
C TYR A 43 -14.29 3.86 -0.29
N HIS A 44 -14.49 3.34 0.93
CA HIS A 44 -13.40 2.80 1.74
C HIS A 44 -12.85 1.46 1.25
N HIS A 45 -13.60 0.69 0.48
CA HIS A 45 -13.12 -0.59 -0.05
C HIS A 45 -11.79 -0.46 -0.80
N VAL A 46 -11.61 0.63 -1.57
CA VAL A 46 -10.37 0.89 -2.30
C VAL A 46 -9.20 1.21 -1.36
N PHE A 47 -9.45 1.91 -0.27
CA PHE A 47 -8.44 2.23 0.75
C PHE A 47 -7.94 0.97 1.47
N LEU A 48 -8.80 -0.01 1.70
CA LEU A 48 -8.40 -1.28 2.32
C LEU A 48 -7.39 -2.03 1.45
N ALA A 49 -7.56 -2.02 0.13
CA ALA A 49 -6.64 -2.70 -0.77
C ALA A 49 -5.29 -1.97 -0.94
N GLN A 50 -5.25 -0.65 -0.73
CA GLN A 50 -4.06 0.17 -1.00
C GLN A 50 -3.40 0.67 0.29
N ALA A 51 -4.03 1.60 0.98
CA ALA A 51 -3.48 2.23 2.18
C ALA A 51 -3.33 1.23 3.34
N GLU A 52 -4.31 0.35 3.55
CA GLU A 52 -4.20 -0.65 4.62
C GLU A 52 -3.19 -1.75 4.29
N ALA A 53 -3.09 -2.15 3.02
CA ALA A 53 -2.03 -3.04 2.57
C ALA A 53 -0.63 -2.45 2.83
N PHE A 54 -0.45 -1.13 2.63
CA PHE A 54 0.78 -0.45 2.99
C PHE A 54 1.03 -0.46 4.51
N ARG A 55 0.02 -0.20 5.35
CA ARG A 55 0.19 -0.27 6.82
C ARG A 55 0.63 -1.66 7.28
N VAL A 56 0.01 -2.69 6.73
CA VAL A 56 0.37 -4.07 7.01
C VAL A 56 1.82 -4.36 6.59
N LEU A 57 2.23 -3.85 5.42
CA LEU A 57 3.61 -3.96 4.95
C LEU A 57 4.60 -3.27 5.90
N GLU A 58 4.29 -2.04 6.33
CA GLU A 58 5.11 -1.24 7.25
C GLU A 58 5.26 -1.91 8.63
N GLN A 59 4.20 -2.55 9.12
CA GLN A 59 4.24 -3.32 10.37
C GLN A 59 5.04 -4.63 10.22
N THR A 60 4.99 -5.25 9.04
CA THR A 60 5.59 -6.56 8.79
C THR A 60 7.07 -6.48 8.40
N LEU A 61 7.46 -5.47 7.64
CA LEU A 61 8.81 -5.31 7.10
C LEU A 61 9.48 -4.06 7.65
N GLN A 62 10.79 -4.15 7.91
CA GLN A 62 11.62 -2.98 8.13
C GLN A 62 11.91 -2.31 6.78
N ILE A 63 10.97 -1.49 6.29
CA ILE A 63 11.02 -0.85 4.95
C ILE A 63 12.36 -0.12 4.73
N SER A 64 12.92 0.50 5.77
CA SER A 64 14.20 1.21 5.71
C SER A 64 15.43 0.34 5.40
N LYS A 65 15.30 -0.99 5.47
CA LYS A 65 16.34 -1.97 5.12
C LYS A 65 16.15 -2.59 3.73
N LEU A 66 15.06 -2.26 3.03
CA LEU A 66 14.87 -2.68 1.65
C LEU A 66 15.83 -1.90 0.74
N ASP A 67 16.37 -2.56 -0.27
CA ASP A 67 17.09 -1.95 -1.38
C ASP A 67 16.12 -1.14 -2.26
N PHE A 68 14.86 -1.57 -2.37
CA PHE A 68 13.82 -0.78 -3.05
C PHE A 68 12.41 -1.06 -2.51
N LEU A 69 11.56 -0.05 -2.62
CA LEU A 69 10.11 -0.14 -2.46
C LEU A 69 9.46 0.53 -3.67
N VAL A 70 8.58 -0.19 -4.35
CA VAL A 70 7.81 0.32 -5.47
C VAL A 70 6.33 0.21 -5.12
N THR A 71 5.64 1.34 -5.06
CA THR A 71 4.19 1.39 -4.88
C THR A 71 3.51 1.69 -6.21
N LEU A 72 2.32 1.11 -6.40
CA LEU A 72 1.48 1.45 -7.53
C LEU A 72 0.81 2.80 -7.28
N SER A 73 1.11 3.77 -8.15
CA SER A 73 0.37 5.04 -8.26
C SER A 73 -0.36 5.09 -9.60
N SER A 74 -1.08 6.18 -9.88
CA SER A 74 -1.91 6.29 -11.09
C SER A 74 -1.98 7.70 -11.66
N VAL A 75 -2.17 7.78 -12.99
CA VAL A 75 -2.41 9.05 -13.72
C VAL A 75 -3.73 9.73 -13.31
N THR A 76 -4.56 9.08 -12.50
CA THR A 76 -5.79 9.65 -11.93
C THR A 76 -5.52 10.84 -11.01
N ILE A 77 -4.26 11.18 -10.72
CA ILE A 77 -3.87 12.48 -10.14
C ILE A 77 -4.40 13.67 -10.95
N PHE A 78 -4.56 13.54 -12.26
CA PHE A 78 -5.19 14.54 -13.13
C PHE A 78 -6.73 14.48 -13.12
N GLY A 79 -7.30 13.61 -12.29
CA GLY A 79 -8.72 13.30 -12.25
C GLY A 79 -9.11 12.21 -13.24
N ASN A 80 -10.05 11.37 -12.81
CA ASN A 80 -10.80 10.49 -13.70
C ASN A 80 -12.25 10.39 -13.22
N SER A 81 -13.20 10.51 -14.14
CA SER A 81 -14.63 10.54 -13.79
C SER A 81 -15.03 9.20 -13.18
N GLY A 82 -15.64 9.26 -11.99
CA GLY A 82 -16.05 8.09 -11.25
C GLY A 82 -14.97 7.42 -10.39
N GLN A 83 -13.75 7.97 -10.33
CA GLN A 83 -12.63 7.38 -9.59
C GLN A 83 -12.14 8.27 -8.44
N THR A 84 -13.04 9.00 -7.79
CA THR A 84 -12.68 9.86 -6.63
C THR A 84 -12.11 9.03 -5.48
N ASN A 85 -12.70 7.87 -5.18
CA ASN A 85 -12.18 6.92 -4.18
C ASN A 85 -10.77 6.41 -4.53
N TYR A 86 -10.56 5.95 -5.77
CA TYR A 86 -9.28 5.43 -6.25
C TYR A 86 -8.19 6.50 -6.32
N SER A 87 -8.51 7.71 -6.79
CA SER A 87 -7.55 8.83 -6.80
C SER A 87 -7.13 9.23 -5.38
N SER A 88 -8.09 9.24 -4.45
CA SER A 88 -7.82 9.54 -3.04
C SER A 88 -6.98 8.45 -2.35
N ALA A 89 -7.23 7.18 -2.66
CA ALA A 89 -6.46 6.06 -2.12
C ALA A 89 -5.00 6.05 -2.62
N ASN A 90 -4.77 6.30 -3.92
CA ASN A 90 -3.41 6.45 -4.45
C ASN A 90 -2.68 7.62 -3.77
N THR A 91 -3.34 8.78 -3.63
CA THR A 91 -2.77 9.94 -2.95
C THR A 91 -2.39 9.64 -1.50
N ALA A 92 -3.19 8.82 -0.79
CA ALA A 92 -2.88 8.39 0.56
C ALA A 92 -1.61 7.53 0.60
N VAL A 93 -1.46 6.57 -0.33
CA VAL A 93 -0.24 5.75 -0.42
C VAL A 93 0.97 6.60 -0.79
N ASP A 94 0.84 7.53 -1.74
CA ASP A 94 1.90 8.46 -2.11
C ASP A 94 2.39 9.25 -0.88
N PHE A 95 1.47 9.77 -0.07
CA PHE A 95 1.80 10.44 1.19
C PHE A 95 2.49 9.51 2.20
N MET A 96 2.01 8.27 2.36
CA MET A 96 2.61 7.30 3.29
C MET A 96 4.02 6.89 2.86
N THR A 97 4.31 6.90 1.55
CA THR A 97 5.64 6.56 1.02
C THR A 97 6.66 7.68 1.10
N LYS A 98 6.24 8.93 1.40
CA LYS A 98 7.12 10.12 1.35
C LYS A 98 8.35 10.02 2.24
N ASP A 99 8.28 9.25 3.32
CA ASP A 99 9.35 9.09 4.31
C ASP A 99 10.35 7.97 3.91
N TYR A 100 10.10 7.26 2.80
CA TYR A 100 10.92 6.17 2.28
C TYR A 100 11.56 6.57 0.94
N PRO A 101 12.68 7.32 0.96
CA PRO A 101 13.34 7.69 -0.28
C PRO A 101 13.84 6.44 -1.02
N MET A 102 13.68 6.45 -2.34
CA MET A 102 14.25 5.42 -3.20
C MET A 102 15.77 5.40 -3.02
N ARG A 103 16.30 4.25 -2.57
CA ARG A 103 17.73 4.08 -2.30
C ARG A 103 18.31 3.11 -3.34
N LEU A 104 18.52 3.61 -4.55
CA LEU A 104 19.21 2.86 -5.60
C LEU A 104 20.72 3.06 -5.42
N HIS A 105 21.35 2.12 -4.72
CA HIS A 105 22.81 1.98 -4.69
C HIS A 105 23.22 1.15 -5.92
N TRP A 106 23.52 1.84 -7.03
CA TRP A 106 24.16 1.27 -8.21
C TRP A 106 25.68 1.18 -8.01
#